data_AF-A0AA51RRT8-F1
#
_entry.id   AF-A0AA51RRT8-F1
#
_cell.length_a   1.000
_cell.length_b   1.000
_cell.length_c   1.000
_cell.angle_alpha   90.00
_cell.angle_beta   90.00
_cell.angle_gamma   90.00
#
_symmetry.space_group_name_H-M   'P 1'
#
loop_
_entity.id
_entity.type
_entity.pdbx_description
1 polymer ?
#
loop_
_entity_poly.entity_id
_entity_poly.type
_entity_poly.pdbx_seq_one_letter_code
_entity_poly.pdbx_strand_id
1 'polypeptide(L)' 'MNSKGIRAAVKPATLIGCLLILAGCGTLGVEPWERDLLAKPQMAIVSDPIESGLDDHIYFSKEATSGGRSFAGGGCGCN' A
#
# COMPACT_ATOMS: atom_id res chain seq x y z
N MET A 1 38.87 -14.88 24.82
CA MET A 1 38.13 -14.30 23.67
C MET A 1 38.42 -12.81 23.56
N ASN A 2 38.82 -12.33 22.38
CA ASN A 2 39.28 -10.95 22.14
C ASN A 2 38.10 -9.99 21.83
N SER A 3 38.10 -8.81 22.45
CA SER A 3 37.11 -7.73 22.22
C SER A 3 37.01 -7.29 20.76
N LYS A 4 38.08 -7.47 19.98
CA LYS A 4 38.11 -7.22 18.52
C LYS A 4 37.21 -8.20 17.74
N GLY A 5 37.14 -9.46 18.16
CA GLY A 5 36.28 -10.48 17.54
C GLY A 5 34.80 -10.25 17.83
N ILE A 6 34.48 -9.77 19.04
CA ILE A 6 33.12 -9.39 19.43
C ILE A 6 32.62 -8.22 18.57
N ARG A 7 33.43 -7.17 18.40
CA ARG A 7 33.07 -6.01 17.56
C ARG A 7 32.94 -6.34 16.08
N ALA A 8 33.69 -7.32 15.57
CA ALA A 8 33.59 -7.77 14.18
C ALA A 8 32.30 -8.55 13.91
N ALA A 9 31.78 -9.30 14.90
CA ALA A 9 30.53 -10.04 14.80
C ALA A 9 29.28 -9.17 15.05
N VAL A 10 29.39 -8.12 15.88
CA VAL A 10 28.25 -7.23 16.21
C VAL A 10 27.83 -6.38 15.01
N LYS A 11 28.76 -5.90 14.18
CA LYS A 11 28.46 -5.05 13.00
C LYS A 11 27.56 -5.71 11.93
N PRO A 12 27.84 -6.95 11.46
CA PRO A 12 26.94 -7.62 10.53
C PRO A 12 25.63 -8.04 11.20
N ALA A 13 25.64 -8.36 12.50
CA ALA A 13 24.43 -8.72 13.24
C ALA A 13 23.44 -7.56 13.36
N THR A 14 23.89 -6.32 13.56
CA THR A 14 23.00 -5.14 13.55
C THR A 14 22.40 -4.86 12.19
N LEU A 15 23.16 -5.04 11.10
CA LEU A 15 22.65 -4.87 9.73
C LEU A 15 21.56 -5.90 9.39
N ILE A 16 21.78 -7.17 9.74
CA ILE A 16 20.79 -8.24 9.54
C ILE A 16 19.55 -7.99 10.42
N GLY A 17 19.74 -7.54 11.67
CA GLY A 17 18.66 -7.13 12.55
C GLY A 17 17.78 -6.03 11.95
N CYS A 18 18.37 -4.98 11.39
CA CYS A 18 17.62 -3.92 10.70
C CYS A 18 16.82 -4.43 9.50
N LEU A 19 17.40 -5.31 8.68
CA LEU A 19 16.72 -5.89 7.50
C LEU A 19 15.48 -6.71 7.89
N LEU A 20 15.53 -7.42 9.02
CA LEU A 20 14.38 -8.18 9.53
C LEU A 20 13.24 -7.27 10.01
N ILE A 21 13.52 -6.06 10.49
CA ILE A 21 12.50 -5.10 10.91
C ILE A 21 11.80 -4.46 9.70
N LEU A 22 12.49 -4.36 8.57
CA LEU A 22 11.91 -3.89 7.31
C LEU A 22 11.15 -4.98 6.54
N ALA A 23 11.19 -6.23 7.00
CA ALA A 23 10.40 -7.31 6.41
C ALA A 23 8.91 -7.11 6.77
N GLY A 24 8.14 -6.58 5.84
CA GLY A 24 6.69 -6.39 6.00
C GLY A 24 5.91 -7.70 6.00
N CYS A 25 4.69 -7.66 6.53
CA CYS A 25 3.75 -8.78 6.65
C CYS A 25 3.08 -9.20 5.32
N GLY A 26 3.80 -9.15 4.20
CA GLY A 26 3.24 -9.44 2.86
C GLY A 26 2.78 -10.89 2.67
N THR A 27 3.24 -11.82 3.51
CA THR A 27 2.90 -13.24 3.48
C THR A 27 1.80 -13.63 4.46
N LEU A 28 1.36 -12.71 5.34
CA LEU A 28 0.28 -12.95 6.30
C LEU A 28 -1.13 -12.71 5.69
N GLY A 29 -1.22 -12.73 4.37
CA GLY A 29 -2.41 -12.34 3.62
C GLY A 29 -3.09 -13.49 2.89
N VAL A 30 -4.36 -13.24 2.59
CA VAL A 30 -5.27 -14.05 1.77
C VAL A 30 -4.79 -14.11 0.32
N GLU A 31 -4.95 -15.25 -0.34
CA GLU A 31 -4.46 -15.47 -1.71
C GLU A 31 -5.14 -14.48 -2.67
N PRO A 32 -4.47 -14.04 -3.76
CA PRO A 32 -5.00 -12.98 -4.63
C PRO A 32 -6.42 -13.21 -5.15
N TRP A 33 -6.78 -14.47 -5.45
CA TRP A 33 -8.10 -14.88 -5.94
C TRP A 33 -9.18 -14.96 -4.85
N GLU A 34 -8.79 -15.06 -3.58
CA GLU A 34 -9.72 -15.09 -2.45
C GLU A 34 -10.18 -13.69 -2.03
N ARG A 35 -9.55 -12.63 -2.58
CA ARG A 35 -9.91 -11.22 -2.29
C ARG A 35 -11.30 -10.83 -2.78
N ASP A 36 -11.79 -11.48 -3.83
CA ASP A 36 -13.12 -11.22 -4.39
C ASP A 36 -14.25 -11.62 -3.41
N LEU A 37 -14.02 -12.67 -2.62
CA LEU A 37 -14.98 -13.13 -1.61
C LEU A 37 -15.01 -12.25 -0.35
N LEU A 38 -13.93 -11.51 -0.09
CA LEU A 38 -13.77 -10.69 1.11
C LEU A 38 -14.09 -9.20 0.87
N ALA A 39 -13.97 -8.73 -0.37
CA ALA A 39 -14.29 -7.37 -0.77
C ALA A 39 -15.81 -7.16 -0.80
N LYS A 40 -16.36 -6.64 0.31
CA LYS A 40 -17.78 -6.30 0.39
C LYS A 40 -18.08 -5.03 -0.42
N PRO A 41 -19.29 -4.86 -0.97
CA PRO A 41 -19.67 -3.64 -1.69
C PRO A 41 -19.47 -2.34 -0.87
N GLN A 42 -19.59 -2.42 0.46
CA GLN A 42 -19.39 -1.28 1.37
C GLN A 42 -17.91 -0.88 1.55
N MET A 43 -16.97 -1.69 1.05
CA MET A 43 -15.53 -1.39 1.08
C MET A 43 -15.07 -0.69 -0.20
N ALA A 44 -15.99 -0.39 -1.12
CA ALA A 44 -15.68 0.38 -2.32
C ALA A 44 -15.13 1.76 -1.94
N ILE A 45 -14.04 2.16 -2.59
CA ILE A 45 -13.43 3.50 -2.39
C ILE A 45 -14.43 4.61 -2.72
N VAL A 46 -15.26 4.36 -3.72
CA VAL A 46 -16.36 5.25 -4.11
C VAL A 46 -17.66 4.58 -3.68
N SER A 47 -18.34 5.20 -2.72
CA SER A 47 -19.63 4.72 -2.21
C SER A 47 -20.78 5.01 -3.18
N ASP A 48 -20.73 6.13 -3.89
CA ASP A 48 -21.71 6.54 -4.89
C ASP A 48 -20.98 7.16 -6.11
N PRO A 49 -21.07 6.52 -7.29
CA PRO A 49 -20.39 7.02 -8.49
C PRO A 49 -20.96 8.34 -9.02
N ILE A 50 -22.22 8.67 -8.70
CA ILE A 50 -22.86 9.91 -9.15
C ILE A 50 -22.29 11.10 -8.38
N GLU A 51 -22.22 10.99 -7.06
CA GLU A 51 -21.60 12.01 -6.20
C GLU A 51 -20.12 12.20 -6.55
N SER A 52 -19.35 11.10 -6.70
CA SER A 52 -17.93 11.24 -7.05
C SER A 52 -17.72 11.91 -8.41
N GLY A 53 -18.56 11.59 -9.40
CA GLY A 53 -18.51 12.23 -10.71
C GLY A 53 -18.84 13.72 -10.64
N LEU A 54 -19.81 14.11 -9.82
CA LEU A 54 -20.16 15.50 -9.60
C LEU A 54 -19.02 16.27 -8.93
N ASP A 55 -18.40 15.69 -7.90
CA ASP A 55 -17.24 16.26 -7.22
C ASP A 55 -16.05 16.44 -8.18
N ASP A 56 -15.78 15.45 -9.03
CA ASP A 56 -14.74 15.53 -10.06
C ASP A 56 -15.05 16.64 -11.08
N HIS A 57 -16.30 16.75 -11.53
CA HIS A 57 -16.72 17.83 -12.43
C HIS A 57 -16.51 19.22 -11.82
N ILE A 58 -16.84 19.39 -10.54
CA ILE A 58 -16.60 20.64 -9.81
C ILE A 58 -15.11 20.90 -9.66
N TYR A 59 -14.33 19.89 -9.29
CA TYR A 59 -12.90 19.97 -9.06
C TYR A 59 -12.14 20.38 -10.34
N PHE A 60 -12.39 19.70 -11.46
CA PHE A 60 -11.78 20.04 -12.75
C PHE A 60 -12.18 21.44 -13.25
N SER A 61 -13.43 21.84 -13.02
CA SER A 61 -13.90 23.18 -13.39
C SER A 61 -13.22 24.28 -12.57
N LYS A 62 -12.89 24.00 -11.30
CA LYS A 62 -12.25 24.98 -10.41
C LYS A 62 -10.74 25.03 -10.56
N GLU A 63 -10.09 23.90 -10.80
CA GLU A 63 -8.62 23.81 -10.74
C GLU A 63 -7.96 23.64 -12.11
N ALA A 64 -8.73 23.53 -13.20
CA ALA A 64 -8.25 23.36 -14.59
C ALA A 64 -7.20 22.24 -14.78
N THR A 65 -7.13 21.30 -13.83
CA THR A 65 -6.25 20.14 -13.87
C THR A 65 -6.91 19.05 -14.70
N SER A 66 -6.19 18.48 -15.66
CA SER A 66 -6.64 17.37 -16.49
C SER A 66 -6.22 16.00 -15.95
N GLY A 67 -5.66 15.95 -14.74
CA GLY A 67 -5.31 14.72 -14.03
C GLY A 67 -6.26 14.50 -12.86
N GLY A 68 -7.17 13.54 -12.99
CA GLY A 68 -8.13 13.20 -11.93
C GLY A 68 -7.47 12.80 -10.62
N ARG A 69 -8.28 12.72 -9.56
CA ARG A 69 -7.92 12.20 -8.22
C ARG A 69 -7.65 10.69 -8.30
N SER A 70 -6.70 10.29 -9.14
CA SER A 70 -6.41 8.90 -9.44
C SER A 70 -5.32 8.42 -8.49
N PHE A 71 -5.72 7.98 -7.31
CA PHE A 71 -5.02 6.86 -6.69
C PHE A 71 -5.70 5.62 -7.25
N ALA A 72 -4.91 4.67 -7.78
CA ALA A 72 -5.40 3.41 -8.35
C ALA A 72 -6.58 2.88 -7.54
N GLY A 73 -7.77 2.89 -8.16
CA GLY A 73 -9.02 2.54 -7.50
C GLY A 73 -8.91 1.20 -6.79
N GLY A 74 -9.56 1.11 -5.63
CA GLY A 74 -9.61 -0.10 -4.82
C GLY A 74 -10.35 -1.18 -5.58
N GLY A 75 -9.57 -2.02 -6.22
CA GLY A 75 -9.92 -3.18 -7.03
C GLY A 75 -8.60 -3.88 -7.37
N CYS A 76 -8.64 -5.20 -7.62
CA CYS A 76 -7.46 -6.02 -7.93
C CYS A 76 -6.48 -5.25 -8.83
N GLY A 77 -5.37 -4.77 -8.26
CA GLY A 77 -4.48 -3.79 -8.86
C GLY A 77 -3.75 -4.32 -10.09
N CYS A 78 -4.42 -4.33 -11.22
CA CYS A 78 -3.85 -4.54 -12.53
C CYS A 78 -4.00 -3.24 -13.32
N ASN A 79 -2.88 -2.55 -13.51
CA ASN A 79 -2.69 -1.61 -14.61
C ASN A 79 -2.67 -2.41 -15.92
#